data_AF-A0A8D8GKH6-F1
#
_entry.id   AF-A0A8D8GKH6-F1
#
_cell.length_a   1.000
_cell.length_b   1.000
_cell.length_c   1.000
_cell.angle_alpha   90.00
_cell.angle_beta   90.00
_cell.angle_gamma   90.00
#
_symmetry.space_group_name_H-M   'P 1'
#
loop_
_entity.id
_entity.type
_entity.pdbx_description
1 polymer ?
#
loop_
_entity_poly.entity_id
_entity_poly.type
_entity_poly.pdbx_seq_one_letter_code
_entity_poly.pdbx_strand_id
1 'polypeptide(L)'
;MTLVINHDMLAKLSHEIQEIRVRTLHDIENKVKRALWERQELKFSPSSLVKNLIRWFGKVPLCEEAAVLELMSLLLTSHHGLEIVNHFTASRLVKELGKVKYLIGAKPDLSELVDNVIQQVQSFKAVERGPRSDPAASIAESLASLKIECVDLTDSPRQSVSPHVPTGSAYPPQGRSLNYFVRCWEIPLPSDGQILKGLSESLHVDGDEKEIARALNFLVPSINDYPPEFFLQPPYIFHSLMKLLDARRVSMSDTIELFHRLAIAVQKRIKALQLTSMYTYQDPKSECAQESQVVQISVPAFVYELFMVGIGCLKEVSDQLDLQETNKTFNLFHDLIALASNEPLESCQYREIRHELGYLVKHFRQCWESNSGCFATRTKYLVTVNIFSKFLQLSTDDESPTTELNANKTCFPHKPHYNPAEFETMNSTNHRKLLEETDQSWLHELQIAALDYPARHIYPSIYEPVLEQALKCSDSRRLQVILGADELLEPAVRILRQPTALTDEELIFVGLEAIDTLHLHRSVAMVKLLVKAVGKCQIYFEGNLKLRDAAEKLVLRLLSHSDEQVKR
;
A
#
# COMPACT_ATOMS: atom_id res chain seq x y z
N MET A 1 14.48 35.59 44.55
CA MET A 1 14.51 35.99 43.13
C MET A 1 13.14 35.65 42.55
N THR A 2 12.47 36.59 41.89
CA THR A 2 11.13 36.38 41.33
C THR A 2 11.26 35.67 39.98
N LEU A 3 10.57 34.55 39.78
CA LEU A 3 10.52 33.88 38.49
C LEU A 3 9.48 34.59 37.61
N VAL A 4 9.77 34.76 36.32
CA VAL A 4 8.87 35.45 35.38
C VAL A 4 8.70 34.60 34.12
N ILE A 5 7.44 34.43 33.71
CA ILE A 5 7.05 33.95 32.37
C ILE A 5 6.46 35.16 31.66
N ASN A 6 7.24 35.74 30.75
CA ASN A 6 6.85 36.95 30.03
C ASN A 6 5.95 36.61 28.81
N HIS A 7 5.37 37.64 28.22
CA HIS A 7 4.49 37.50 27.05
C HIS A 7 5.19 36.84 25.86
N ASP A 8 6.49 37.12 25.64
CA ASP A 8 7.27 36.52 24.56
C ASP A 8 7.44 35.00 24.72
N MET A 9 7.65 34.51 25.95
CA MET A 9 7.68 33.08 26.25
C MET A 9 6.31 32.43 26.01
N LEU A 10 5.21 33.11 26.38
CA LEU A 10 3.87 32.60 26.11
C LEU A 10 3.56 32.56 24.60
N ALA A 11 4.00 33.55 23.83
CA ALA A 11 3.84 33.58 22.38
C ALA A 11 4.62 32.45 21.70
N LYS A 12 5.83 32.12 22.19
CA LYS A 12 6.65 31.03 21.68
C LYS A 12 6.03 29.64 21.83
N LEU A 13 5.08 29.43 22.75
CA LEU A 13 4.31 28.17 22.84
C LEU A 13 3.43 27.94 21.61
N SER A 14 3.05 29.00 20.89
CA SER A 14 2.25 28.91 19.66
C SER A 14 3.07 29.08 18.38
N HIS A 15 4.41 29.08 18.47
CA HIS A 15 5.34 29.28 17.37
C HIS A 15 5.22 28.18 16.29
N GLU A 16 5.50 28.47 15.03
CA GLU A 16 5.35 27.52 13.91
C GLU A 16 6.39 26.37 13.96
N ILE A 17 7.63 26.70 14.32
CA ILE A 17 8.71 25.70 14.54
C ILE A 17 8.47 24.89 15.83
N GLN A 18 8.36 23.56 15.70
CA GLN A 18 8.12 22.63 16.81
C GLN A 18 9.20 22.65 17.89
N GLU A 19 10.48 22.68 17.52
CA GLU A 19 11.57 22.69 18.50
C GLU A 19 11.52 23.91 19.45
N ILE A 20 11.14 25.07 18.91
CA ILE A 20 10.99 26.31 19.69
C ILE A 20 9.83 26.16 20.67
N ARG A 21 8.71 25.57 20.23
CA ARG A 21 7.56 25.27 21.09
C ARG A 21 7.95 24.32 22.23
N VAL A 22 8.59 23.19 21.91
CA VAL A 22 8.96 22.14 22.87
C VAL A 22 9.97 22.66 23.89
N ARG A 23 11.01 23.38 23.46
CA ARG A 23 11.98 24.00 24.38
C ARG A 23 11.29 24.99 25.33
N THR A 24 10.41 25.82 24.78
CA THR A 24 9.65 26.81 25.57
C THR A 24 8.71 26.13 26.57
N LEU A 25 8.06 25.03 26.19
CA LEU A 25 7.20 24.23 27.07
C LEU A 25 8.00 23.73 28.28
N HIS A 26 9.14 23.07 28.05
CA HIS A 26 9.99 22.56 29.12
C HIS A 26 10.54 23.69 30.02
N ASP A 27 10.91 24.84 29.44
CA ASP A 27 11.35 26.01 30.21
C ASP A 27 10.25 26.55 31.13
N ILE A 28 9.00 26.61 30.63
CA ILE A 28 7.85 27.06 31.40
C ILE A 28 7.50 26.04 32.49
N GLU A 29 7.44 24.76 32.13
CA GLU A 29 7.15 23.66 33.04
C GLU A 29 8.13 23.64 34.22
N ASN A 30 9.44 23.74 33.94
CA ASN A 30 10.47 23.80 34.97
C ASN A 30 10.33 25.03 35.88
N LYS A 31 10.00 26.19 35.33
CA LYS A 31 9.75 27.41 36.13
C LYS A 31 8.51 27.28 37.02
N VAL A 32 7.42 26.71 36.50
CA VAL A 32 6.18 26.49 37.26
C VAL A 32 6.41 25.47 38.38
N LYS A 33 7.00 24.33 38.06
CA LYS A 33 7.35 23.28 39.04
C LYS A 33 8.24 23.83 40.15
N ARG A 34 9.30 24.57 39.80
CA ARG A 34 10.22 25.19 40.76
C ARG A 34 9.52 26.21 41.66
N ALA A 35 8.69 27.08 41.09
CA ALA A 35 7.95 28.09 41.86
C ALA A 35 7.01 27.44 42.89
N LEU A 36 6.31 26.38 42.50
CA LEU A 36 5.38 25.66 43.36
C LEU A 36 6.10 24.85 44.45
N TRP A 37 7.21 24.18 44.13
CA TRP A 37 7.98 23.41 45.11
C TRP A 37 8.78 24.28 46.09
N GLU A 38 9.44 25.34 45.60
CA GLU A 38 10.28 26.23 46.41
C GLU A 38 9.49 27.39 47.05
N ARG A 39 8.16 27.45 46.84
CA ARG A 39 7.26 28.56 47.25
C ARG A 39 7.78 29.94 46.82
N GLN A 40 8.38 30.01 45.64
CA GLN A 40 8.85 31.28 45.07
C GLN A 40 7.72 31.98 44.32
N GLU A 41 7.71 33.32 44.37
CA GLU A 41 6.76 34.12 43.62
C GLU A 41 7.02 33.99 42.10
N LEU A 42 6.01 33.54 41.35
CA LEU A 42 6.02 33.42 39.89
C LEU A 42 5.05 34.44 39.29
N LYS A 43 5.58 35.41 38.53
CA LYS A 43 4.78 36.41 37.84
C LYS A 43 4.51 35.95 36.40
N PHE A 44 3.26 35.63 36.12
CA PHE A 44 2.76 35.26 34.80
C PHE A 44 1.24 35.47 34.71
N SER A 45 0.67 35.33 33.52
CA SER A 45 -0.78 35.29 33.33
C SER A 45 -1.26 33.84 33.26
N PRO A 46 -1.93 33.31 34.31
CA PRO A 46 -2.41 31.93 34.34
C PRO A 46 -3.40 31.64 33.23
N SER A 47 -4.34 32.56 32.98
CA SER A 47 -5.33 32.43 31.92
C SER A 47 -4.69 32.37 30.53
N SER A 48 -3.68 33.21 30.27
CA SER A 48 -2.98 33.21 28.98
C SER A 48 -2.16 31.94 28.76
N LEU A 49 -1.54 31.41 29.83
CA LEU A 49 -0.81 30.14 29.76
C LEU A 49 -1.77 28.99 29.45
N VAL A 50 -2.86 28.83 30.20
CA VAL A 50 -3.85 27.77 29.97
C VAL A 50 -4.46 27.87 28.58
N LYS A 51 -4.74 29.08 28.09
CA LYS A 51 -5.20 29.31 26.72
C LYS A 51 -4.19 28.78 25.70
N ASN A 52 -2.89 29.07 25.86
CA ASN A 52 -1.85 28.59 24.93
C ASN A 52 -1.61 27.08 25.06
N LEU A 53 -1.75 26.49 26.26
CA LEU A 53 -1.69 25.04 26.45
C LEU A 53 -2.88 24.32 25.81
N ILE A 54 -4.09 24.89 25.84
CA ILE A 54 -5.24 24.34 25.10
C ILE A 54 -5.00 24.46 23.58
N ARG A 55 -4.48 25.61 23.12
CA ARG A 55 -4.12 25.82 21.70
C ARG A 55 -2.99 24.91 21.21
N TRP A 56 -2.16 24.38 22.11
CA TRP A 56 -1.12 23.39 21.77
C TRP A 56 -1.72 22.18 21.06
N PHE A 57 -2.90 21.73 21.49
CA PHE A 57 -3.61 20.60 20.87
C PHE A 57 -4.17 20.91 19.47
N GLY A 58 -4.14 22.17 19.04
CA GLY A 58 -4.45 22.59 17.67
C GLY A 58 -3.23 22.65 16.74
N LYS A 59 -2.02 22.28 17.21
CA LYS A 59 -0.78 22.29 16.40
C LYS A 59 -0.41 20.87 15.96
N VAL A 60 -0.03 20.71 14.70
CA VAL A 60 0.33 19.42 14.09
C VAL A 60 1.80 19.45 13.64
N PRO A 61 2.60 18.38 13.86
CA PRO A 61 2.25 17.17 14.61
C PRO A 61 2.10 17.44 16.12
N LEU A 62 1.19 16.72 16.78
CA LEU A 62 1.06 16.74 18.24
C LEU A 62 2.28 16.06 18.87
N CYS A 63 2.84 16.69 19.90
CA CYS A 63 3.95 16.17 20.67
C CYS A 63 3.86 16.67 22.12
N GLU A 64 4.51 15.97 23.05
CA GLU A 64 4.56 16.34 24.47
C GLU A 64 3.16 16.45 25.12
N GLU A 65 2.17 15.69 24.64
CA GLU A 65 0.78 15.79 25.10
C GLU A 65 0.64 15.52 26.60
N ALA A 66 1.39 14.54 27.12
CA ALA A 66 1.42 14.22 28.54
C ALA A 66 1.94 15.40 29.37
N ALA A 67 3.07 15.99 28.99
CA ALA A 67 3.68 17.12 29.68
C ALA A 67 2.75 18.34 29.72
N VAL A 68 2.02 18.60 28.61
CA VAL A 68 1.04 19.68 28.55
C VAL A 68 -0.14 19.42 29.50
N LEU A 69 -0.72 18.22 29.49
CA LEU A 69 -1.83 17.85 30.38
C LEU A 69 -1.43 17.85 31.86
N GLU A 70 -0.23 17.35 32.16
CA GLU A 70 0.33 17.38 33.51
C GLU A 70 0.57 18.81 34.00
N LEU A 71 1.08 19.70 33.14
CA LEU A 71 1.23 21.11 33.46
C LEU A 71 -0.13 21.79 33.70
N MET A 72 -1.14 21.48 32.89
CA MET A 72 -2.51 21.97 33.10
C MET A 72 -3.09 21.48 34.43
N SER A 73 -2.92 20.18 34.75
CA SER A 73 -3.31 19.58 36.02
C SER A 73 -2.61 20.24 37.21
N LEU A 74 -1.31 20.52 37.09
CA LEU A 74 -0.52 21.21 38.11
C LEU A 74 -0.99 22.64 38.33
N LEU A 75 -1.35 23.37 37.27
CA LEU A 75 -1.87 24.73 37.37
C LEU A 75 -3.25 24.76 38.06
N LEU A 76 -4.14 23.81 37.73
CA LEU A 76 -5.49 23.73 38.31
C LEU A 76 -5.48 23.27 39.76
N THR A 77 -4.52 22.45 40.17
CA THR A 77 -4.34 22.03 41.57
C THR A 77 -3.63 23.09 42.43
N SER A 78 -2.99 24.08 41.79
CA SER A 78 -2.34 25.20 42.47
C SER A 78 -3.31 26.31 42.89
N HIS A 79 -2.81 27.30 43.62
CA HIS A 79 -3.55 28.51 44.00
C HIS A 79 -4.09 29.33 42.79
N HIS A 80 -3.58 29.08 41.58
CA HIS A 80 -4.07 29.70 40.33
C HIS A 80 -5.33 29.04 39.76
N GLY A 81 -5.72 27.84 40.22
CA GLY A 81 -6.86 27.11 39.65
C GLY A 81 -8.17 27.88 39.69
N LEU A 82 -8.46 28.56 40.81
CA LEU A 82 -9.68 29.36 40.98
C LEU A 82 -9.69 30.57 40.05
N GLU A 83 -8.55 31.22 39.84
CA GLU A 83 -8.41 32.35 38.90
C GLU A 83 -8.69 31.90 37.46
N ILE A 84 -8.11 30.76 37.06
CA ILE A 84 -8.29 30.17 35.72
C ILE A 84 -9.76 29.80 35.49
N VAL A 85 -10.41 29.13 36.45
CA VAL A 85 -11.80 28.71 36.32
C VAL A 85 -12.74 29.91 36.32
N ASN A 86 -12.53 30.93 37.16
CA ASN A 86 -13.35 32.14 37.13
C ASN A 86 -13.22 32.90 35.80
N HIS A 87 -12.01 32.94 35.22
CA HIS A 87 -11.78 33.64 33.97
C HIS A 87 -12.46 32.97 32.77
N PHE A 88 -12.47 31.62 32.71
CA PHE A 88 -12.98 30.89 31.56
C PHE A 88 -14.34 30.22 31.76
N THR A 89 -14.78 30.05 33.01
CA THR A 89 -15.85 29.17 33.51
C THR A 89 -15.54 27.67 33.41
N ALA A 90 -15.94 26.92 34.44
CA ALA A 90 -15.74 25.48 34.48
C ALA A 90 -16.47 24.74 33.35
N SER A 91 -17.66 25.20 32.95
CA SER A 91 -18.43 24.62 31.84
C SER A 91 -17.66 24.68 30.52
N ARG A 92 -16.98 25.79 30.27
CA ARG A 92 -16.23 26.00 29.04
C ARG A 92 -14.91 25.26 29.01
N LEU A 93 -14.17 25.27 30.12
CA LEU A 93 -12.93 24.49 30.22
C LEU A 93 -13.21 23.00 30.00
N VAL A 94 -14.30 22.46 30.57
CA VAL A 94 -14.74 21.08 30.30
C VAL A 94 -15.08 20.88 28.81
N LYS A 95 -15.72 21.85 28.16
CA LYS A 95 -16.04 21.76 26.73
C LYS A 95 -14.77 21.74 25.86
N GLU A 96 -13.82 22.63 26.12
CA GLU A 96 -12.55 22.68 25.36
C GLU A 96 -11.67 21.46 25.66
N LEU A 97 -11.61 20.99 26.91
CA LEU A 97 -10.94 19.74 27.27
C LEU A 97 -11.63 18.51 26.64
N GLY A 98 -12.95 18.54 26.46
CA GLY A 98 -13.65 17.53 25.67
C GLY A 98 -13.22 17.49 24.21
N LYS A 99 -12.90 18.66 23.62
CA LYS A 99 -12.28 18.72 22.28
C LYS A 99 -10.84 18.21 22.31
N VAL A 100 -10.07 18.54 23.35
CA VAL A 100 -8.71 18.00 23.55
C VAL A 100 -8.74 16.47 23.65
N LYS A 101 -9.69 15.90 24.39
CA LYS A 101 -9.91 14.44 24.50
C LYS A 101 -10.15 13.81 23.14
N TYR A 102 -10.95 14.47 22.31
CA TYR A 102 -11.17 14.07 20.93
C TYR A 102 -9.83 14.14 20.17
N LEU A 103 -9.16 15.30 20.11
CA LEU A 103 -7.89 15.51 19.38
C LEU A 103 -6.75 14.54 19.75
N ILE A 104 -6.70 14.04 21.00
CA ILE A 104 -5.70 13.07 21.46
C ILE A 104 -5.95 11.64 20.92
N GLY A 105 -7.19 11.32 20.53
CA GLY A 105 -7.56 10.03 19.96
C GLY A 105 -7.60 8.86 20.97
N ALA A 106 -7.48 7.62 20.47
CA ALA A 106 -7.62 6.38 21.24
C ALA A 106 -6.38 6.00 22.08
N LYS A 107 -5.69 6.98 22.69
CA LYS A 107 -4.57 6.76 23.62
C LYS A 107 -5.13 6.70 25.06
N PRO A 108 -5.25 5.51 25.69
CA PRO A 108 -5.98 5.36 26.96
C PRO A 108 -5.36 6.19 28.10
N ASP A 109 -4.04 6.19 28.24
CA ASP A 109 -3.34 6.92 29.32
C ASP A 109 -3.54 8.44 29.25
N LEU A 110 -3.51 9.00 28.03
CA LEU A 110 -3.74 10.44 27.83
C LEU A 110 -5.22 10.80 27.97
N SER A 111 -6.13 9.92 27.53
CA SER A 111 -7.57 10.10 27.76
C SER A 111 -7.89 10.15 29.24
N GLU A 112 -7.27 9.29 30.06
CA GLU A 112 -7.39 9.30 31.51
C GLU A 112 -6.85 10.61 32.11
N LEU A 113 -5.70 11.10 31.63
CA LEU A 113 -5.18 12.40 32.04
C LEU A 113 -6.13 13.56 31.71
N VAL A 114 -6.77 13.56 30.54
CA VAL A 114 -7.79 14.57 30.20
C VAL A 114 -8.99 14.46 31.12
N ASP A 115 -9.47 13.25 31.40
CA ASP A 115 -10.59 13.02 32.31
C ASP A 115 -10.26 13.49 33.74
N ASN A 116 -9.03 13.28 34.20
CA ASN A 116 -8.54 13.80 35.48
C ASN A 116 -8.54 15.33 35.50
N VAL A 117 -8.06 15.99 34.43
CA VAL A 117 -8.09 17.46 34.31
C VAL A 117 -9.54 17.97 34.26
N ILE A 118 -10.43 17.29 33.55
CA ILE A 118 -11.87 17.61 33.50
C ILE A 118 -12.50 17.48 34.90
N GLN A 119 -12.19 16.41 35.63
CA GLN A 119 -12.69 16.20 36.98
C GLN A 119 -12.20 17.29 37.94
N GLN A 120 -10.93 17.70 37.82
CA GLN A 120 -10.38 18.84 38.58
C GLN A 120 -11.16 20.12 38.29
N VAL A 121 -11.39 20.48 37.02
CA VAL A 121 -12.19 21.65 36.64
C VAL A 121 -13.63 21.55 37.19
N GLN A 122 -14.24 20.37 37.17
CA GLN A 122 -15.61 20.18 37.68
C GLN A 122 -15.70 20.31 39.20
N SER A 123 -14.63 20.01 39.94
CA SER A 123 -14.60 20.18 41.41
C SER A 123 -14.84 21.63 41.83
N PHE A 124 -14.45 22.62 41.01
CA PHE A 124 -14.70 24.04 41.25
C PHE A 124 -16.17 24.45 41.07
N LYS A 125 -17.00 23.72 40.30
CA LYS A 125 -18.45 23.99 40.20
C LYS A 125 -19.19 23.80 41.51
N ALA A 126 -18.65 22.99 42.43
CA ALA A 126 -19.22 22.81 43.76
C ALA A 126 -19.02 24.04 44.66
N VAL A 127 -18.04 24.90 44.33
CA VAL A 127 -17.68 26.10 45.10
C VAL A 127 -18.44 27.36 44.62
N GLU A 128 -18.92 27.39 43.38
CA GLU A 128 -19.59 28.54 42.73
C GLU A 128 -21.06 28.79 43.17
N ARG A 129 -21.65 28.01 44.10
CA ARG A 129 -23.01 28.29 44.63
C ARG A 129 -23.05 29.41 45.70
N GLY A 130 -22.35 30.52 45.48
CA GLY A 130 -22.43 31.73 46.29
C GLY A 130 -22.78 32.95 45.41
N PRO A 131 -23.64 33.89 45.86
CA PRO A 131 -24.28 34.85 44.98
C PRO A 131 -23.31 36.00 44.64
N ARG A 132 -22.82 36.08 43.40
CA ARG A 132 -22.20 37.31 42.90
C ARG A 132 -22.54 37.63 41.45
N SER A 133 -22.72 38.92 41.24
CA SER A 133 -23.26 39.65 40.10
C SER A 133 -22.39 39.58 38.84
N ASP A 134 -23.06 39.39 37.71
CA ASP A 134 -22.52 39.41 36.35
C ASP A 134 -21.87 40.75 35.95
N PRO A 135 -20.69 40.72 35.30
CA PRO A 135 -20.31 41.70 34.30
C PRO A 135 -20.33 41.05 32.92
N ALA A 136 -21.46 41.20 32.21
CA ALA A 136 -21.72 40.60 30.89
C ALA A 136 -20.72 41.00 29.78
N ALA A 137 -19.92 42.05 29.98
CA ALA A 137 -18.93 42.52 29.00
C ALA A 137 -17.60 41.73 29.02
N SER A 138 -17.13 41.27 30.19
CA SER A 138 -15.87 40.50 30.31
C SER A 138 -16.03 39.06 29.78
N ILE A 139 -17.23 38.50 29.93
CA ILE A 139 -17.57 37.15 29.49
C ILE A 139 -17.55 37.06 27.95
N ALA A 140 -17.94 38.13 27.23
CA ALA A 140 -17.96 38.17 25.76
C ALA A 140 -16.56 38.14 25.12
N GLU A 141 -15.60 38.86 25.70
CA GLU A 141 -14.20 38.88 25.23
C GLU A 141 -13.47 37.57 25.59
N SER A 142 -13.79 37.03 26.77
CA SER A 142 -13.45 35.64 27.10
C SER A 142 -14.07 34.67 26.09
N LEU A 143 -15.35 34.79 25.71
CA LEU A 143 -16.10 33.92 24.78
C LEU A 143 -15.47 33.81 23.38
N ALA A 144 -14.78 34.85 22.91
CA ALA A 144 -14.00 34.80 21.67
C ALA A 144 -12.61 34.19 21.87
N SER A 145 -11.91 34.51 22.96
CA SER A 145 -10.47 34.26 23.10
C SER A 145 -10.03 32.79 23.29
N LEU A 146 -10.93 31.92 23.74
CA LEU A 146 -10.70 30.49 23.98
C LEU A 146 -11.23 29.61 22.84
N LYS A 147 -11.89 30.18 21.83
CA LYS A 147 -12.23 29.43 20.62
C LYS A 147 -10.92 28.98 19.97
N ILE A 148 -10.85 27.71 19.63
CA ILE A 148 -9.98 27.25 18.56
C ILE A 148 -10.53 27.95 17.31
N GLU A 149 -9.85 29.00 16.85
CA GLU A 149 -10.33 29.87 15.76
C GLU A 149 -10.33 29.10 14.43
N CYS A 150 -11.53 28.82 13.92
CA CYS A 150 -11.80 28.66 12.50
C CYS A 150 -12.42 29.99 12.01
N VAL A 151 -12.02 30.43 10.81
CA VAL A 151 -12.42 31.70 10.19
C VAL A 151 -13.92 31.71 9.85
N ASP A 152 -14.68 32.72 10.28
CA ASP A 152 -16.12 32.93 9.99
C ASP A 152 -16.31 34.16 9.07
N LEU A 153 -17.07 34.01 7.98
CA LEU A 153 -17.58 35.11 7.12
C LEU A 153 -19.04 34.82 6.75
N THR A 154 -19.99 35.60 7.26
CA THR A 154 -21.42 35.52 6.92
C THR A 154 -21.91 36.84 6.34
N ASP A 155 -22.25 36.83 5.06
CA ASP A 155 -23.52 37.35 4.49
C ASP A 155 -23.40 37.49 2.97
N SER A 156 -24.12 36.68 2.19
CA SER A 156 -24.84 37.13 0.97
C SER A 156 -25.49 36.01 0.13
N PRO A 157 -26.41 36.38 -0.81
CA PRO A 157 -27.43 35.52 -1.36
C PRO A 157 -27.06 34.78 -2.66
N ARG A 158 -27.93 33.81 -2.98
CA ARG A 158 -27.87 32.76 -4.01
C ARG A 158 -27.74 33.27 -5.46
N GLN A 159 -26.84 32.66 -6.25
CA GLN A 159 -27.04 32.30 -7.67
C GLN A 159 -25.93 31.35 -8.18
N SER A 160 -26.30 30.36 -8.98
CA SER A 160 -25.50 29.20 -9.40
C SER A 160 -24.85 29.37 -10.78
N VAL A 161 -23.54 29.13 -10.92
CA VAL A 161 -22.84 28.93 -12.22
C VAL A 161 -21.69 27.92 -12.06
N SER A 162 -21.50 27.05 -13.06
CA SER A 162 -20.53 25.93 -13.14
C SER A 162 -19.08 26.41 -13.48
N PRO A 163 -17.99 25.73 -13.05
CA PRO A 163 -16.62 26.21 -13.23
C PRO A 163 -15.97 25.78 -14.56
N HIS A 164 -15.36 26.76 -15.25
CA HIS A 164 -14.48 26.58 -16.41
C HIS A 164 -13.00 26.44 -15.98
N VAL A 165 -12.26 25.52 -16.61
CA VAL A 165 -10.80 25.37 -16.51
C VAL A 165 -10.11 26.35 -17.48
N PRO A 166 -9.05 27.09 -17.09
CA PRO A 166 -8.33 27.96 -18.01
C PRO A 166 -7.44 27.16 -18.97
N THR A 167 -7.64 27.42 -20.26
CA THR A 167 -6.88 26.94 -21.41
C THR A 167 -5.48 27.56 -21.44
N GLY A 168 -4.42 26.75 -21.32
CA GLY A 168 -3.04 27.23 -21.42
C GLY A 168 -1.91 26.20 -21.22
N SER A 169 -2.17 25.02 -20.66
CA SER A 169 -1.20 23.93 -20.58
C SER A 169 -1.69 22.77 -21.45
N ALA A 170 -0.87 22.31 -22.39
CA ALA A 170 -1.14 21.14 -23.24
C ALA A 170 -1.02 19.82 -22.47
N TYR A 171 -1.55 19.76 -21.25
CA TYR A 171 -1.69 18.58 -20.42
C TYR A 171 -3.01 18.71 -19.64
N PRO A 172 -3.84 17.66 -19.56
CA PRO A 172 -3.48 16.25 -19.77
C PRO A 172 -3.81 15.72 -21.18
N PRO A 173 -3.17 14.61 -21.60
CA PRO A 173 -3.51 13.90 -22.83
C PRO A 173 -4.96 13.39 -22.76
N GLN A 174 -5.64 13.42 -23.91
CA GLN A 174 -7.00 12.93 -24.09
C GLN A 174 -7.09 11.44 -23.69
N GLY A 175 -7.95 11.10 -22.71
CA GLY A 175 -8.24 9.71 -22.35
C GLY A 175 -8.01 9.30 -20.88
N ARG A 176 -7.60 10.21 -19.98
CA ARG A 176 -7.42 9.89 -18.55
C ARG A 176 -8.69 10.10 -17.71
N SER A 177 -8.83 9.27 -16.68
CA SER A 177 -10.04 9.04 -15.86
C SER A 177 -10.65 10.28 -15.19
N LEU A 178 -11.94 10.18 -14.83
CA LEU A 178 -12.76 11.20 -14.17
C LEU A 178 -12.15 11.73 -12.84
N ASN A 179 -11.28 10.98 -12.16
CA ASN A 179 -10.73 11.36 -10.84
C ASN A 179 -9.21 11.60 -10.81
N TYR A 180 -8.60 11.99 -11.94
CA TYR A 180 -7.16 12.27 -11.98
C TYR A 180 -6.76 13.40 -11.02
N PHE A 181 -7.64 14.39 -10.86
CA PHE A 181 -7.44 15.52 -9.95
C PHE A 181 -8.43 15.46 -8.80
N VAL A 182 -7.95 15.77 -7.60
CA VAL A 182 -8.74 15.82 -6.37
C VAL A 182 -8.52 17.16 -5.69
N ARG A 183 -9.43 17.51 -4.77
CA ARG A 183 -9.27 18.70 -3.94
C ARG A 183 -7.98 18.63 -3.13
N CYS A 184 -7.25 19.74 -3.04
CA CYS A 184 -6.04 19.81 -2.24
C CYS A 184 -6.30 19.46 -0.77
N TRP A 185 -5.36 18.74 -0.16
CA TRP A 185 -5.39 18.49 1.29
C TRP A 185 -5.06 19.75 2.09
N GLU A 186 -4.10 20.53 1.59
CA GLU A 186 -3.63 21.79 2.15
C GLU A 186 -3.16 22.69 1.00
N ILE A 187 -3.30 24.01 1.12
CA ILE A 187 -2.89 24.97 0.09
C ILE A 187 -1.61 25.69 0.56
N PRO A 188 -0.55 25.78 -0.27
CA PRO A 188 0.67 26.52 0.06
C PRO A 188 0.38 27.98 0.41
N LEU A 189 1.16 28.53 1.35
CA LEU A 189 1.16 29.97 1.59
C LEU A 189 1.62 30.70 0.30
N PRO A 190 1.18 31.96 0.07
CA PRO A 190 1.55 32.71 -1.13
C PRO A 190 3.07 32.82 -1.36
N SER A 191 3.86 32.90 -0.29
CA SER A 191 5.32 32.91 -0.35
C SER A 191 5.89 31.59 -0.87
N ASP A 192 5.38 30.46 -0.39
CA ASP A 192 5.81 29.14 -0.79
C ASP A 192 5.36 28.81 -2.21
N GLY A 193 4.13 29.23 -2.56
CA GLY A 193 3.61 29.14 -3.93
C GLY A 193 4.47 29.89 -4.95
N GLN A 194 5.03 31.05 -4.59
CA GLN A 194 5.97 31.78 -5.45
C GLN A 194 7.29 31.02 -5.63
N ILE A 195 7.83 30.41 -4.57
CA ILE A 195 9.04 29.59 -4.64
C ILE A 195 8.80 28.39 -5.56
N LEU A 196 7.70 27.67 -5.37
CA LEU A 196 7.32 26.51 -6.19
C LEU A 196 7.08 26.91 -7.64
N LYS A 197 6.49 28.08 -7.89
CA LYS A 197 6.34 28.62 -9.25
C LYS A 197 7.68 28.88 -9.92
N GLY A 198 8.60 29.58 -9.24
CA GLY A 198 9.95 29.83 -9.77
C GLY A 198 10.74 28.54 -9.98
N LEU A 199 10.52 27.54 -9.12
CA LEU A 199 11.11 26.21 -9.28
C LEU A 199 10.58 25.48 -10.52
N SER A 200 9.28 25.55 -10.78
CA SER A 200 8.69 24.98 -12.01
C SER A 200 9.20 25.67 -13.27
N GLU A 201 9.33 26.99 -13.26
CA GLU A 201 9.90 27.76 -14.36
C GLU A 201 11.36 27.34 -14.62
N SER A 202 12.13 27.03 -13.57
CA SER A 202 13.49 26.51 -13.67
C SER A 202 13.57 25.04 -14.15
N LEU A 203 12.48 24.28 -14.00
CA LEU A 203 12.35 22.87 -14.42
C LEU A 203 11.64 22.74 -15.79
N HIS A 204 11.83 23.71 -16.66
CA HIS A 204 11.27 23.69 -18.01
C HIS A 204 12.10 22.78 -18.94
N VAL A 205 11.45 22.05 -19.85
CA VAL A 205 12.12 21.11 -20.79
C VAL A 205 13.14 21.84 -21.68
N ASP A 206 12.81 23.07 -22.08
CA ASP A 206 13.67 23.94 -22.88
C ASP A 206 14.65 24.80 -22.05
N GLY A 207 14.72 24.61 -20.73
CA GLY A 207 15.56 25.40 -19.83
C GLY A 207 17.07 25.08 -19.95
N ASP A 208 17.91 25.92 -19.34
CA ASP A 208 19.36 25.69 -19.26
C ASP A 208 19.66 24.50 -18.32
N GLU A 209 20.58 23.61 -18.71
CA GLU A 209 21.01 22.46 -17.91
C GLU A 209 21.50 22.87 -16.52
N LYS A 210 22.16 24.04 -16.42
CA LYS A 210 22.63 24.56 -15.12
C LYS A 210 21.49 25.01 -14.22
N GLU A 211 20.42 25.55 -14.79
CA GLU A 211 19.22 25.96 -14.04
C GLU A 211 18.46 24.74 -13.56
N ILE A 212 18.28 23.74 -14.43
CA ILE A 212 17.69 22.44 -14.09
C ILE A 212 18.49 21.77 -12.96
N ALA A 213 19.83 21.71 -13.07
CA ALA A 213 20.67 21.11 -12.04
C ALA A 213 20.58 21.84 -10.68
N ARG A 214 20.49 23.18 -10.68
CA ARG A 214 20.27 23.95 -9.45
C ARG A 214 18.90 23.67 -8.85
N ALA A 215 17.86 23.61 -9.69
CA ALA A 215 16.50 23.30 -9.25
C ALA A 215 16.41 21.89 -8.64
N LEU A 216 17.06 20.88 -9.25
CA LEU A 216 17.13 19.52 -8.70
C LEU A 216 17.87 19.47 -7.36
N ASN A 217 19.00 20.18 -7.23
CA ASN A 217 19.73 20.26 -5.97
C ASN A 217 18.93 20.93 -4.85
N PHE A 218 18.05 21.87 -5.19
CA PHE A 218 17.10 22.46 -4.26
C PHE A 218 15.98 21.49 -3.88
N LEU A 219 15.45 20.72 -4.84
CA LEU A 219 14.34 19.78 -4.62
C LEU A 219 14.66 18.67 -3.60
N VAL A 220 15.88 18.13 -3.63
CA VAL A 220 16.28 16.99 -2.79
C VAL A 220 16.07 17.25 -1.28
N PRO A 221 16.54 18.37 -0.70
CA PRO A 221 16.20 18.72 0.69
C PRO A 221 14.74 19.16 0.84
N SER A 222 14.21 19.94 -0.11
CA SER A 222 12.86 20.53 -0.02
C SER A 222 11.73 19.52 0.11
N ILE A 223 11.85 18.30 -0.40
CA ILE A 223 10.84 17.24 -0.22
C ILE A 223 10.58 16.92 1.26
N ASN A 224 11.57 17.12 2.13
CA ASN A 224 11.38 16.92 3.57
C ASN A 224 10.89 18.17 4.30
N ASP A 225 11.10 19.35 3.72
CA ASP A 225 10.78 20.63 4.33
C ASP A 225 9.34 21.08 4.02
N TYR A 226 8.80 20.69 2.86
CA TYR A 226 7.44 21.02 2.44
C TYR A 226 6.49 19.81 2.51
N PRO A 227 5.19 20.04 2.74
CA PRO A 227 4.17 19.02 2.54
C PRO A 227 4.26 18.38 1.15
N PRO A 228 4.28 17.05 1.03
CA PRO A 228 4.52 16.36 -0.24
C PRO A 228 3.43 16.65 -1.29
N GLU A 229 2.20 16.95 -0.87
CA GLU A 229 1.12 17.33 -1.77
C GLU A 229 1.40 18.62 -2.54
N PHE A 230 2.28 19.51 -2.05
CA PHE A 230 2.59 20.76 -2.75
C PHE A 230 3.31 20.50 -4.08
N PHE A 231 4.06 19.39 -4.19
CA PHE A 231 4.68 18.96 -5.44
C PHE A 231 3.67 18.39 -6.45
N LEU A 232 2.48 18.00 -5.97
CA LEU A 232 1.35 17.46 -6.74
C LEU A 232 0.29 18.52 -7.07
N GLN A 233 0.47 19.77 -6.62
CA GLN A 233 -0.40 20.92 -6.86
C GLN A 233 0.20 21.85 -7.91
N PRO A 234 -0.59 22.74 -8.54
CA PRO A 234 -0.08 23.77 -9.45
C PRO A 234 1.13 24.50 -8.82
N PRO A 235 2.28 24.57 -9.49
CA PRO A 235 2.52 24.35 -10.93
C PRO A 235 2.82 22.90 -11.38
N TYR A 236 2.59 21.90 -10.55
CA TYR A 236 2.82 20.47 -10.78
C TYR A 236 4.29 20.14 -11.04
N ILE A 237 5.11 20.36 -10.02
CA ILE A 237 6.55 20.03 -10.03
C ILE A 237 6.77 18.57 -10.42
N PHE A 238 5.94 17.67 -9.89
CA PHE A 238 5.95 16.25 -10.27
C PHE A 238 5.87 16.03 -11.79
N HIS A 239 4.94 16.70 -12.49
CA HIS A 239 4.84 16.59 -13.95
C HIS A 239 6.01 17.23 -14.68
N SER A 240 6.57 18.32 -14.13
CA SER A 240 7.77 18.95 -14.71
C SER A 240 8.95 17.97 -14.70
N LEU A 241 9.14 17.24 -13.58
CA LEU A 241 10.16 16.20 -13.46
C LEU A 241 9.91 15.02 -14.42
N MET A 242 8.66 14.57 -14.56
CA MET A 242 8.33 13.52 -15.53
C MET A 242 8.68 13.93 -16.97
N LYS A 243 8.31 15.14 -17.39
CA LYS A 243 8.61 15.64 -18.74
C LYS A 243 10.12 15.74 -18.99
N LEU A 244 10.89 16.17 -18.00
CA LEU A 244 12.35 16.21 -18.09
C LEU A 244 12.95 14.81 -18.23
N LEU A 245 12.38 13.82 -17.53
CA LEU A 245 12.79 12.42 -17.62
C LEU A 245 12.52 11.84 -19.00
N ASP A 246 11.30 12.05 -19.52
CA ASP A 246 10.89 11.61 -20.86
C ASP A 246 11.75 12.25 -21.95
N ALA A 247 12.09 13.52 -21.79
CA ALA A 247 12.99 14.26 -22.68
C ALA A 247 14.48 13.91 -22.48
N ARG A 248 14.82 13.00 -21.55
CA ARG A 248 16.19 12.58 -21.21
C ARG A 248 17.11 13.75 -20.84
N ARG A 249 16.54 14.80 -20.23
CA ARG A 249 17.24 16.01 -19.77
C ARG A 249 17.79 15.88 -18.35
N VAL A 250 17.42 14.82 -17.64
CA VAL A 250 17.83 14.52 -16.26
C VAL A 250 18.27 13.08 -16.11
N SER A 251 19.11 12.81 -15.11
CA SER A 251 19.57 11.47 -14.75
C SER A 251 18.41 10.59 -14.31
N MET A 252 18.31 9.39 -14.90
CA MET A 252 17.29 8.39 -14.55
C MET A 252 17.39 8.00 -13.08
N SER A 253 18.58 7.57 -12.64
CA SER A 253 18.88 7.21 -11.25
C SER A 253 18.45 8.28 -10.24
N ASP A 254 18.79 9.54 -10.50
CA ASP A 254 18.58 10.61 -9.51
C ASP A 254 17.12 11.03 -9.46
N THR A 255 16.43 11.00 -10.61
CA THR A 255 15.00 11.30 -10.70
C THR A 255 14.17 10.19 -10.04
N ILE A 256 14.52 8.92 -10.25
CA ILE A 256 13.86 7.78 -9.56
C ILE A 256 14.07 7.88 -8.04
N GLU A 257 15.26 8.27 -7.58
CA GLU A 257 15.50 8.49 -6.15
C GLU A 257 14.64 9.62 -5.59
N LEU A 258 14.46 10.70 -6.34
CA LEU A 258 13.60 11.81 -5.96
C LEU A 258 12.12 11.38 -5.87
N PHE A 259 11.65 10.61 -6.85
CA PHE A 259 10.30 10.04 -6.84
C PHE A 259 10.09 9.07 -5.68
N HIS A 260 11.09 8.24 -5.37
CA HIS A 260 11.06 7.34 -4.23
C HIS A 260 10.94 8.12 -2.90
N ARG A 261 11.73 9.19 -2.73
CA ARG A 261 11.61 10.07 -1.55
C ARG A 261 10.23 10.74 -1.46
N LEU A 262 9.71 11.21 -2.60
CA LEU A 262 8.37 11.81 -2.65
C LEU A 262 7.28 10.78 -2.32
N ALA A 263 7.36 9.54 -2.83
CA ALA A 263 6.42 8.47 -2.52
C ALA A 263 6.40 8.14 -1.02
N ILE A 264 7.57 8.03 -0.38
CA ILE A 264 7.67 7.85 1.08
C ILE A 264 7.04 9.03 1.83
N ALA A 265 7.30 10.27 1.38
CA ALA A 265 6.74 11.47 2.01
C ALA A 265 5.20 11.48 1.89
N VAL A 266 4.66 11.21 0.71
CA VAL A 266 3.21 11.06 0.46
C VAL A 266 2.63 9.96 1.36
N GLN A 267 3.29 8.81 1.49
CA GLN A 267 2.82 7.71 2.34
C GLN A 267 2.75 8.13 3.81
N LYS A 268 3.77 8.83 4.31
CA LYS A 268 3.78 9.38 5.67
C LYS A 268 2.64 10.38 5.86
N ARG A 269 2.39 11.23 4.86
CA ARG A 269 1.30 12.21 4.87
C ARG A 269 -0.06 11.53 4.86
N ILE A 270 -0.30 10.51 4.05
CA ILE A 270 -1.55 9.73 4.04
C ILE A 270 -1.76 9.06 5.40
N LYS A 271 -0.75 8.42 5.97
CA LYS A 271 -0.85 7.82 7.32
C LYS A 271 -1.19 8.89 8.36
N ALA A 272 -0.56 10.05 8.30
CA ALA A 272 -0.90 11.18 9.17
C ALA A 272 -2.36 11.62 8.95
N LEU A 273 -2.78 11.78 7.69
CA LEU A 273 -4.13 12.15 7.31
C LEU A 273 -5.17 11.13 7.77
N GLN A 274 -4.91 9.83 7.63
CA GLN A 274 -5.76 8.73 8.09
C GLN A 274 -5.89 8.70 9.61
N LEU A 275 -4.79 8.92 10.33
CA LEU A 275 -4.81 9.09 11.79
C LEU A 275 -5.61 10.34 12.20
N THR A 276 -5.71 11.33 11.31
CA THR A 276 -6.52 12.55 11.48
C THR A 276 -7.86 12.54 10.72
N SER A 277 -8.25 11.46 10.02
CA SER A 277 -9.41 11.48 9.10
C SER A 277 -10.76 11.37 9.81
N MET A 278 -10.76 10.98 11.10
CA MET A 278 -11.94 11.13 11.94
C MET A 278 -12.33 12.61 12.18
N TYR A 279 -11.47 13.58 11.81
CA TYR A 279 -11.62 15.00 12.12
C TYR A 279 -11.92 15.88 10.88
N THR A 280 -11.99 15.30 9.68
CA THR A 280 -12.45 16.02 8.49
C THR A 280 -13.97 16.10 8.47
N TYR A 281 -14.55 17.00 9.28
CA TYR A 281 -15.93 17.44 9.07
C TYR A 281 -15.99 18.23 7.76
N GLN A 282 -16.38 17.56 6.67
CA GLN A 282 -16.78 18.25 5.45
C GLN A 282 -18.20 18.78 5.67
N ASP A 283 -18.34 20.07 5.95
CA ASP A 283 -19.65 20.73 5.95
C ASP A 283 -20.22 20.68 4.51
N PRO A 284 -21.37 20.01 4.27
CA PRO A 284 -22.00 19.90 2.95
C PRO A 284 -22.39 21.24 2.33
N LYS A 285 -22.27 22.35 3.06
CA LYS A 285 -22.59 23.72 2.59
C LYS A 285 -21.37 24.57 2.24
N SER A 286 -20.15 24.01 2.33
CA SER A 286 -18.88 24.72 2.12
C SER A 286 -18.40 24.78 0.65
N GLU A 287 -19.25 24.45 -0.33
CA GLU A 287 -18.98 24.78 -1.73
C GLU A 287 -19.18 26.30 -1.97
N CYS A 288 -18.23 27.09 -1.46
CA CYS A 288 -18.11 28.50 -1.79
C CYS A 288 -17.65 28.64 -3.25
N ALA A 289 -18.48 29.26 -4.08
CA ALA A 289 -18.33 29.31 -5.54
C ALA A 289 -17.27 30.30 -6.08
N GLN A 290 -16.26 30.70 -5.30
CA GLN A 290 -15.32 31.76 -5.74
C GLN A 290 -13.83 31.55 -5.46
N GLU A 291 -13.41 30.48 -4.77
CA GLU A 291 -12.03 30.02 -4.91
C GLU A 291 -12.00 29.08 -6.10
N SER A 292 -11.24 29.41 -7.15
CA SER A 292 -10.92 28.43 -8.19
C SER A 292 -10.39 27.20 -7.46
N GLN A 293 -11.15 26.10 -7.46
CA GLN A 293 -10.80 24.92 -6.66
C GLN A 293 -9.38 24.51 -7.02
N VAL A 294 -8.43 24.79 -6.13
CA VAL A 294 -7.06 24.35 -6.33
C VAL A 294 -7.11 22.84 -6.20
N VAL A 295 -6.66 22.15 -7.25
CA VAL A 295 -6.69 20.70 -7.34
C VAL A 295 -5.28 20.15 -7.36
N GLN A 296 -5.09 19.01 -6.72
CA GLN A 296 -3.85 18.25 -6.74
C GLN A 296 -4.04 16.96 -7.53
N ILE A 297 -2.94 16.37 -8.01
CA ILE A 297 -2.94 15.03 -8.59
C ILE A 297 -3.39 14.03 -7.50
N SER A 298 -4.31 13.14 -7.85
CA SER A 298 -4.78 12.11 -6.92
C SER A 298 -3.68 11.10 -6.60
N VAL A 299 -3.71 10.50 -5.40
CA VAL A 299 -2.73 9.47 -5.02
C VAL A 299 -2.76 8.28 -5.99
N PRO A 300 -3.94 7.75 -6.41
CA PRO A 300 -4.00 6.71 -7.43
C PRO A 300 -3.34 7.12 -8.75
N ALA A 301 -3.56 8.35 -9.22
CA ALA A 301 -2.92 8.87 -10.42
C ALA A 301 -1.39 8.96 -10.25
N PHE A 302 -0.92 9.53 -9.15
CA PHE A 302 0.51 9.59 -8.82
C PHE A 302 1.17 8.21 -8.81
N VAL A 303 0.53 7.22 -8.16
CA VAL A 303 1.01 5.84 -8.11
C VAL A 303 1.07 5.23 -9.51
N TYR A 304 0.01 5.42 -10.30
CA TYR A 304 -0.06 4.92 -11.67
C TYR A 304 1.07 5.46 -12.55
N GLU A 305 1.30 6.78 -12.56
CA GLU A 305 2.38 7.37 -13.38
C GLU A 305 3.75 6.81 -12.98
N LEU A 306 4.02 6.70 -11.68
CA LEU A 306 5.30 6.20 -11.19
C LEU A 306 5.52 4.71 -11.48
N PHE A 307 4.44 3.91 -11.49
CA PHE A 307 4.52 2.53 -11.96
C PHE A 307 4.91 2.49 -13.43
N MET A 308 4.22 3.24 -14.29
CA MET A 308 4.48 3.25 -15.73
C MET A 308 5.91 3.72 -16.05
N VAL A 309 6.36 4.79 -15.38
CA VAL A 309 7.74 5.28 -15.48
C VAL A 309 8.72 4.19 -15.04
N GLY A 310 8.57 3.63 -13.84
CA GLY A 310 9.48 2.61 -13.33
C GLY A 310 9.53 1.34 -14.20
N ILE A 311 8.40 0.93 -14.79
CA ILE A 311 8.36 -0.20 -15.73
C ILE A 311 9.13 0.15 -16.99
N GLY A 312 8.96 1.37 -17.53
CA GLY A 312 9.74 1.89 -18.64
C GLY A 312 11.24 1.84 -18.34
N CYS A 313 11.66 2.34 -17.18
CA CYS A 313 13.07 2.34 -16.76
C CYS A 313 13.65 0.93 -16.73
N LEU A 314 12.94 -0.03 -16.14
CA LEU A 314 13.43 -1.41 -16.04
C LEU A 314 13.50 -2.13 -17.38
N LYS A 315 12.70 -1.73 -18.38
CA LYS A 315 12.80 -2.23 -19.76
C LYS A 315 14.01 -1.62 -20.50
N GLU A 316 14.43 -0.40 -20.14
CA GLU A 316 15.60 0.27 -20.75
C GLU A 316 16.94 -0.17 -20.14
N VAL A 317 16.95 -0.59 -18.87
CA VAL A 317 18.17 -1.02 -18.16
C VAL A 317 18.75 -2.31 -18.75
N SER A 318 20.00 -2.25 -19.23
CA SER A 318 20.71 -3.39 -19.82
C SER A 318 21.16 -4.44 -18.80
N ASP A 319 21.52 -5.63 -19.28
CA ASP A 319 21.60 -6.86 -18.47
C ASP A 319 22.71 -6.94 -17.40
N GLN A 320 23.68 -6.01 -17.29
CA GLN A 320 24.83 -6.24 -16.37
C GLN A 320 25.36 -5.07 -15.52
N LEU A 321 25.17 -3.80 -15.87
CA LEU A 321 25.88 -2.70 -15.17
C LEU A 321 25.02 -1.83 -14.26
N ASP A 322 23.70 -1.74 -14.46
CA ASP A 322 22.84 -0.79 -13.73
C ASP A 322 22.03 -1.46 -12.60
N LEU A 323 22.69 -2.32 -11.80
CA LEU A 323 22.06 -2.99 -10.64
C LEU A 323 21.51 -1.97 -9.63
N GLN A 324 22.20 -0.85 -9.46
CA GLN A 324 21.77 0.21 -8.54
C GLN A 324 20.46 0.86 -8.99
N GLU A 325 20.32 1.18 -10.28
CA GLU A 325 19.09 1.76 -10.84
C GLU A 325 17.92 0.78 -10.77
N THR A 326 18.21 -0.49 -11.07
CA THR A 326 17.24 -1.58 -10.94
C THR A 326 16.73 -1.66 -9.50
N ASN A 327 17.63 -1.68 -8.52
CA ASN A 327 17.27 -1.77 -7.10
C ASN A 327 16.49 -0.56 -6.61
N LYS A 328 16.88 0.66 -7.01
CA LYS A 328 16.12 1.89 -6.69
C LYS A 328 14.70 1.81 -7.22
N THR A 329 14.52 1.32 -8.44
CA THR A 329 13.20 1.17 -9.06
C THR A 329 12.35 0.09 -8.37
N PHE A 330 12.95 -1.04 -7.98
CA PHE A 330 12.24 -2.06 -7.19
C PHE A 330 11.83 -1.56 -5.80
N ASN A 331 12.67 -0.76 -5.14
CA ASN A 331 12.30 -0.13 -3.88
C ASN A 331 11.13 0.86 -4.07
N LEU A 332 11.14 1.63 -5.16
CA LEU A 332 10.01 2.49 -5.52
C LEU A 332 8.73 1.66 -5.68
N PHE A 333 8.74 0.58 -6.45
CA PHE A 333 7.55 -0.29 -6.60
C PHE A 333 7.03 -0.83 -5.26
N HIS A 334 7.92 -1.21 -4.34
CA HIS A 334 7.50 -1.66 -3.01
C HIS A 334 6.66 -0.60 -2.28
N ASP A 335 7.12 0.65 -2.31
CA ASP A 335 6.42 1.75 -1.64
C ASP A 335 5.15 2.17 -2.39
N LEU A 336 5.15 2.07 -3.73
CA LEU A 336 3.95 2.29 -4.54
C LEU A 336 2.85 1.24 -4.28
N ILE A 337 3.20 -0.03 -4.09
CA ILE A 337 2.25 -1.07 -3.68
C ILE A 337 1.65 -0.71 -2.33
N ALA A 338 2.48 -0.31 -1.37
CA ALA A 338 2.02 0.08 -0.05
C ALA A 338 1.12 1.34 -0.08
N LEU A 339 1.35 2.26 -1.00
CA LEU A 339 0.45 3.40 -1.26
C LEU A 339 -0.88 2.93 -1.86
N ALA A 340 -0.84 2.08 -2.89
CA ALA A 340 -2.03 1.51 -3.53
C ALA A 340 -2.88 0.65 -2.59
N SER A 341 -2.29 0.04 -1.55
CA SER A 341 -3.05 -0.65 -0.50
C SER A 341 -3.88 0.31 0.37
N ASN A 342 -3.43 1.55 0.53
CA ASN A 342 -4.10 2.56 1.35
C ASN A 342 -5.11 3.39 0.54
N GLU A 343 -4.75 3.72 -0.70
CA GLU A 343 -5.56 4.49 -1.64
C GLU A 343 -5.72 3.64 -2.91
N PRO A 344 -6.84 2.90 -3.07
CA PRO A 344 -6.99 1.91 -4.12
C PRO A 344 -6.96 2.55 -5.50
N LEU A 345 -6.31 1.84 -6.44
CA LEU A 345 -6.27 2.22 -7.84
C LEU A 345 -7.64 2.04 -8.50
N GLU A 346 -7.91 2.85 -9.51
CA GLU A 346 -9.09 2.62 -10.34
C GLU A 346 -8.91 1.36 -11.19
N SER A 347 -10.01 0.69 -11.54
CA SER A 347 -9.98 -0.60 -12.26
C SER A 347 -9.21 -0.51 -13.59
N CYS A 348 -9.28 0.62 -14.29
CA CYS A 348 -8.52 0.85 -15.52
C CYS A 348 -7.01 0.94 -15.28
N GLN A 349 -6.58 1.72 -14.28
CA GLN A 349 -5.19 1.88 -13.88
C GLN A 349 -4.61 0.55 -13.39
N TYR A 350 -5.37 -0.15 -12.55
CA TYR A 350 -4.98 -1.46 -12.04
C TYR A 350 -4.75 -2.47 -13.18
N ARG A 351 -5.68 -2.52 -14.14
CA ARG A 351 -5.59 -3.42 -15.31
C ARG A 351 -4.36 -3.13 -16.16
N GLU A 352 -4.09 -1.85 -16.42
CA GLU A 352 -2.94 -1.44 -17.23
C GLU A 352 -1.61 -1.74 -16.53
N ILE A 353 -1.48 -1.41 -15.24
CA ILE A 353 -0.27 -1.75 -14.46
C ILE A 353 -0.08 -3.27 -14.39
N ARG A 354 -1.16 -4.04 -14.17
CA ARG A 354 -1.11 -5.51 -14.19
C ARG A 354 -0.58 -6.05 -15.52
N HIS A 355 -1.08 -5.50 -16.62
CA HIS A 355 -0.68 -5.87 -17.97
C HIS A 355 0.82 -5.59 -18.17
N GLU A 356 1.26 -4.36 -17.87
CA GLU A 356 2.64 -3.93 -18.03
C GLU A 356 3.63 -4.66 -17.12
N LEU A 357 3.25 -4.94 -15.87
CA LEU A 357 4.04 -5.79 -14.97
C LEU A 357 4.15 -7.23 -15.49
N GLY A 358 3.07 -7.77 -16.06
CA GLY A 358 3.10 -9.08 -16.72
C GLY A 358 4.11 -9.13 -17.88
N TYR A 359 4.17 -8.08 -18.70
CA TYR A 359 5.19 -7.95 -19.74
C TYR A 359 6.60 -7.81 -19.16
N LEU A 360 6.76 -7.11 -18.04
CA LEU A 360 8.04 -6.97 -17.38
C LEU A 360 8.54 -8.30 -16.81
N VAL A 361 7.64 -9.11 -16.23
CA VAL A 361 7.94 -10.49 -15.80
C VAL A 361 8.40 -11.33 -16.99
N LYS A 362 7.65 -11.29 -18.11
CA LYS A 362 8.02 -11.98 -19.36
C LYS A 362 9.41 -11.54 -19.83
N HIS A 363 9.69 -10.24 -19.83
CA HIS A 363 10.96 -9.67 -20.24
C HIS A 363 12.12 -10.24 -19.41
N PHE A 364 12.08 -10.11 -18.07
CA PHE A 364 13.16 -10.61 -17.22
C PHE A 364 13.27 -12.14 -17.21
N ARG A 365 12.16 -12.87 -17.40
CA ARG A 365 12.21 -14.32 -17.62
C ARG A 365 13.01 -14.66 -18.87
N GLN A 366 12.73 -13.98 -19.99
CA GLN A 366 13.44 -14.20 -21.26
C GLN A 366 14.93 -13.83 -21.16
N CYS A 367 15.26 -12.74 -20.44
CA CYS A 367 16.66 -12.38 -20.16
C CYS A 367 17.36 -13.46 -19.32
N TRP A 368 16.68 -13.99 -18.30
CA TRP A 368 17.22 -15.10 -17.50
C TRP A 368 17.36 -16.40 -18.31
N GLU A 369 16.39 -16.76 -19.15
CA GLU A 369 16.46 -17.94 -20.02
C GLU A 369 17.62 -17.84 -21.04
N SER A 370 17.84 -16.64 -21.57
CA SER A 370 18.93 -16.36 -22.52
C SER A 370 20.31 -16.32 -21.84
N ASN A 371 20.36 -16.04 -20.54
CA ASN A 371 21.59 -15.92 -19.75
C ASN A 371 21.47 -16.64 -18.39
N SER A 372 21.22 -17.95 -18.45
CA SER A 372 20.90 -18.77 -17.27
C SER A 372 22.03 -18.92 -16.27
N GLY A 373 23.28 -18.64 -16.68
CA GLY A 373 24.45 -18.60 -15.81
C GLY A 373 24.61 -17.31 -15.00
N CYS A 374 23.87 -16.24 -15.33
CA CYS A 374 23.95 -14.97 -14.61
C CYS A 374 22.98 -14.96 -13.42
N PHE A 375 23.51 -14.95 -12.20
CA PHE A 375 22.69 -14.89 -10.99
C PHE A 375 21.82 -13.62 -10.95
N ALA A 376 22.35 -12.48 -11.43
CA ALA A 376 21.65 -11.20 -11.40
C ALA A 376 20.36 -11.19 -12.25
N THR A 377 20.34 -11.86 -13.42
CA THR A 377 19.14 -11.94 -14.26
C THR A 377 18.05 -12.79 -13.59
N ARG A 378 18.42 -13.90 -12.92
CA ARG A 378 17.50 -14.68 -12.09
C ARG A 378 16.97 -13.87 -10.91
N THR A 379 17.82 -13.09 -10.23
CA THR A 379 17.38 -12.22 -9.13
C THR A 379 16.38 -11.16 -9.62
N LYS A 380 16.65 -10.48 -10.74
CA LYS A 380 15.74 -9.49 -11.34
C LYS A 380 14.38 -10.11 -11.67
N TYR A 381 14.38 -11.30 -12.27
CA TYR A 381 13.15 -12.05 -12.54
C TYR A 381 12.37 -12.35 -11.25
N LEU A 382 13.01 -12.95 -10.24
CA LEU A 382 12.35 -13.31 -8.99
C LEU A 382 11.81 -12.09 -8.21
N VAL A 383 12.56 -10.99 -8.18
CA VAL A 383 12.10 -9.73 -7.54
C VAL A 383 10.89 -9.16 -8.30
N THR A 384 10.92 -9.18 -9.63
CA THR A 384 9.79 -8.72 -10.46
C THR A 384 8.56 -9.59 -10.25
N VAL A 385 8.71 -10.92 -10.19
CA VAL A 385 7.62 -11.86 -9.87
C VAL A 385 7.04 -11.57 -8.48
N ASN A 386 7.87 -11.31 -7.47
CA ASN A 386 7.41 -10.97 -6.12
C ASN A 386 6.62 -9.65 -6.12
N ILE A 387 7.12 -8.61 -6.79
CA ILE A 387 6.42 -7.32 -6.93
C ILE A 387 5.08 -7.53 -7.64
N PHE A 388 5.08 -8.31 -8.73
CA PHE A 388 3.88 -8.61 -9.48
C PHE A 388 2.85 -9.36 -8.62
N SER A 389 3.26 -10.39 -7.89
CA SER A 389 2.38 -11.13 -6.98
C SER A 389 1.80 -10.24 -5.89
N LYS A 390 2.61 -9.36 -5.27
CA LYS A 390 2.13 -8.42 -4.26
C LYS A 390 1.15 -7.39 -4.84
N PHE A 391 1.40 -6.92 -6.06
CA PHE A 391 0.47 -6.04 -6.76
C PHE A 391 -0.86 -6.74 -7.05
N LEU A 392 -0.84 -8.02 -7.44
CA LEU A 392 -2.05 -8.79 -7.68
C LEU A 392 -2.91 -8.97 -6.42
N GLN A 393 -2.29 -9.05 -5.24
CA GLN A 393 -2.99 -9.11 -3.96
C GLN A 393 -3.76 -7.84 -3.60
N LEU A 394 -3.53 -6.72 -4.29
CA LEU A 394 -4.29 -5.48 -4.08
C LEU A 394 -5.73 -5.56 -4.62
N SER A 395 -6.04 -6.51 -5.51
CA SER A 395 -7.39 -6.66 -6.04
C SER A 395 -8.33 -7.20 -4.97
N THR A 396 -9.30 -6.38 -4.55
CA THR A 396 -10.41 -6.80 -3.68
C THR A 396 -11.60 -7.38 -4.45
N ASP A 397 -11.61 -7.24 -5.77
CA ASP A 397 -12.75 -7.68 -6.59
C ASP A 397 -12.56 -9.08 -7.15
N ASP A 398 -13.62 -9.88 -6.95
CA ASP A 398 -14.01 -11.13 -7.59
C ASP A 398 -14.17 -10.99 -9.13
N GLU A 399 -13.27 -10.29 -9.83
CA GLU A 399 -13.10 -10.46 -11.28
C GLU A 399 -12.37 -11.79 -11.56
N SER A 400 -12.91 -12.87 -11.00
CA SER A 400 -12.81 -14.16 -11.65
C SER A 400 -13.48 -14.02 -13.02
N PRO A 401 -12.89 -14.51 -14.13
CA PRO A 401 -13.65 -14.68 -15.34
C PRO A 401 -14.81 -15.61 -15.00
N THR A 402 -16.03 -15.05 -14.94
CA THR A 402 -17.27 -15.75 -14.63
C THR A 402 -17.46 -16.86 -15.65
N THR A 403 -16.96 -18.04 -15.32
CA THR A 403 -17.35 -19.29 -15.95
C THR A 403 -18.10 -20.03 -14.85
N GLU A 404 -19.42 -20.01 -14.93
CA GLU A 404 -20.30 -20.76 -14.04
C GLU A 404 -19.85 -22.23 -13.99
N LEU A 405 -19.23 -22.65 -12.89
CA LEU A 405 -18.90 -24.04 -12.65
C LEU A 405 -19.32 -24.42 -11.24
N ASN A 406 -20.51 -25.03 -11.21
CA ASN A 406 -21.12 -25.85 -10.18
C ASN A 406 -20.27 -26.09 -8.93
N ALA A 407 -20.75 -25.52 -7.83
CA ALA A 407 -20.31 -25.80 -6.47
C ALA A 407 -20.39 -27.30 -6.17
N ASN A 408 -19.23 -27.96 -6.07
CA ASN A 408 -19.06 -29.15 -5.25
C ASN A 408 -17.78 -29.00 -4.42
N LYS A 409 -18.01 -28.62 -3.16
CA LYS A 409 -17.03 -28.59 -2.08
C LYS A 409 -16.42 -29.98 -1.89
N THR A 410 -15.15 -30.16 -2.26
CA THR A 410 -14.15 -31.02 -1.58
C THR A 410 -12.78 -30.66 -2.15
N CYS A 411 -11.75 -30.55 -1.30
CA CYS A 411 -10.37 -30.20 -1.70
C CYS A 411 -9.70 -31.19 -2.67
N PHE A 412 -10.34 -32.28 -3.05
CA PHE A 412 -9.95 -33.19 -4.14
C PHE A 412 -11.19 -33.95 -4.60
N PRO A 413 -11.99 -33.45 -5.56
CA PRO A 413 -13.04 -34.26 -6.16
C PRO A 413 -12.38 -35.18 -7.19
N HIS A 414 -12.46 -36.49 -6.94
CA HIS A 414 -12.18 -37.61 -7.84
C HIS A 414 -11.36 -37.33 -9.11
N LYS A 415 -10.12 -37.86 -9.16
CA LYS A 415 -9.26 -38.09 -10.34
C LYS A 415 -9.66 -37.26 -11.58
N PRO A 416 -9.04 -36.10 -11.83
CA PRO A 416 -9.41 -35.28 -12.97
C PRO A 416 -9.29 -36.11 -14.25
N HIS A 417 -10.41 -36.38 -14.92
CA HIS A 417 -10.40 -37.01 -16.23
C HIS A 417 -9.66 -36.08 -17.20
N TYR A 418 -8.46 -36.49 -17.58
CA TYR A 418 -7.62 -35.84 -18.59
C TYR A 418 -8.17 -36.15 -19.98
N ASN A 419 -8.41 -35.12 -20.78
CA ASN A 419 -8.80 -35.24 -22.19
C ASN A 419 -7.61 -34.82 -23.07
N PRO A 420 -6.94 -35.74 -23.79
CA PRO A 420 -5.77 -35.44 -24.60
C PRO A 420 -5.99 -34.32 -25.65
N ALA A 421 -7.20 -34.21 -26.19
CA ALA A 421 -7.56 -33.19 -27.18
C ALA A 421 -7.45 -31.75 -26.65
N GLU A 422 -7.53 -31.56 -25.33
CA GLU A 422 -7.42 -30.24 -24.70
C GLU A 422 -5.97 -29.75 -24.57
N PHE A 423 -4.97 -30.64 -24.74
CA PHE A 423 -3.55 -30.37 -24.52
C PHE A 423 -2.68 -30.46 -25.78
N GLU A 424 -3.19 -31.05 -26.87
CA GLU A 424 -2.48 -31.10 -28.18
C GLU A 424 -2.19 -29.71 -28.77
N THR A 425 -2.91 -28.67 -28.35
CA THR A 425 -2.76 -27.30 -28.85
C THR A 425 -1.59 -26.52 -28.24
N MET A 426 -0.97 -27.02 -27.15
CA MET A 426 0.09 -26.31 -26.41
C MET A 426 1.38 -26.09 -27.21
N ASN A 427 1.66 -26.92 -28.22
CA ASN A 427 2.87 -26.81 -29.04
C ASN A 427 2.69 -26.02 -30.34
N SER A 428 1.48 -25.49 -30.59
CA SER A 428 1.24 -24.71 -31.81
C SER A 428 1.63 -23.24 -31.60
N THR A 429 2.48 -22.72 -32.47
CA THR A 429 2.84 -21.29 -32.57
C THR A 429 1.61 -20.39 -32.67
N ASN A 430 0.48 -20.94 -33.12
CA ASN A 430 -0.81 -20.25 -33.20
C ASN A 430 -1.51 -20.12 -31.84
N HIS A 431 -1.44 -21.11 -30.94
CA HIS A 431 -1.98 -20.96 -29.58
C HIS A 431 -1.20 -19.92 -28.77
N ARG A 432 0.13 -19.87 -28.95
CA ARG A 432 0.98 -18.85 -28.34
C ARG A 432 0.66 -17.43 -28.84
N LYS A 433 0.35 -17.28 -30.13
CA LYS A 433 -0.14 -16.02 -30.71
C LYS A 433 -1.56 -15.67 -30.26
N LEU A 434 -2.47 -16.65 -30.17
CA LEU A 434 -3.85 -16.44 -29.70
C LEU A 434 -3.90 -16.03 -28.22
N LEU A 435 -2.98 -16.55 -27.39
CA LEU A 435 -2.80 -16.17 -25.97
C LEU A 435 -2.20 -14.77 -25.82
N GLU A 436 -1.31 -14.36 -26.72
CA GLU A 436 -0.80 -12.99 -26.81
C GLU A 436 -1.90 -12.01 -27.26
N GLU A 437 -2.87 -12.46 -28.06
CA GLU A 437 -4.02 -11.67 -28.52
C GLU A 437 -5.16 -11.53 -27.47
N THR A 438 -5.18 -12.30 -26.38
CA THR A 438 -6.33 -12.39 -25.44
C THR A 438 -6.20 -11.67 -24.10
N ASP A 439 -5.29 -10.70 -23.93
CA ASP A 439 -5.19 -9.88 -22.69
C ASP A 439 -4.83 -10.68 -21.41
N GLN A 440 -4.37 -11.93 -21.57
CA GLN A 440 -4.02 -12.88 -20.49
C GLN A 440 -2.51 -13.22 -20.43
N SER A 441 -1.64 -12.48 -21.13
CA SER A 441 -0.19 -12.73 -21.09
C SER A 441 0.37 -12.71 -19.67
N TRP A 442 -0.14 -11.81 -18.82
CA TRP A 442 0.27 -11.70 -17.42
C TRP A 442 -0.11 -12.94 -16.60
N LEU A 443 -1.25 -13.57 -16.89
CA LEU A 443 -1.73 -14.77 -16.21
C LEU A 443 -0.87 -15.98 -16.58
N HIS A 444 -0.48 -16.09 -17.84
CA HIS A 444 0.42 -17.14 -18.28
C HIS A 444 1.78 -17.06 -17.59
N GLU A 445 2.36 -15.86 -17.49
CA GLU A 445 3.62 -15.65 -16.78
C GLU A 445 3.51 -15.98 -15.29
N LEU A 446 2.37 -15.67 -14.66
CA LEU A 446 2.10 -16.07 -13.27
C LEU A 446 2.03 -17.60 -13.11
N GLN A 447 1.36 -18.30 -14.03
CA GLN A 447 1.30 -19.76 -14.03
C GLN A 447 2.67 -20.40 -14.26
N ILE A 448 3.49 -19.84 -15.16
CA ILE A 448 4.87 -20.31 -15.36
C ILE A 448 5.70 -20.11 -14.08
N ALA A 449 5.58 -18.95 -13.43
CA ALA A 449 6.28 -18.69 -12.18
C ALA A 449 5.87 -19.66 -11.06
N ALA A 450 4.59 -20.05 -11.00
CA ALA A 450 4.10 -21.09 -10.08
C ALA A 450 4.64 -22.49 -10.38
N LEU A 451 5.26 -22.72 -11.55
CA LEU A 451 5.92 -23.98 -11.92
C LEU A 451 7.44 -23.95 -11.68
N ASP A 452 8.02 -22.86 -11.16
CA ASP A 452 9.45 -22.81 -10.80
C ASP A 452 9.69 -23.62 -9.50
N TYR A 453 9.83 -24.94 -9.67
CA TYR A 453 10.06 -25.88 -8.58
C TYR A 453 11.33 -25.58 -7.75
N PRO A 454 12.47 -25.17 -8.34
CA PRO A 454 13.59 -24.67 -7.55
C PRO A 454 13.23 -23.49 -6.65
N ALA A 455 12.44 -22.52 -7.13
CA ALA A 455 12.00 -21.39 -6.32
C ALA A 455 11.12 -21.82 -5.14
N ARG A 456 10.28 -22.87 -5.30
CA ARG A 456 9.50 -23.45 -4.19
C ARG A 456 10.35 -23.83 -2.99
N HIS A 457 11.51 -24.41 -3.23
CA HIS A 457 12.41 -24.90 -2.16
C HIS A 457 13.35 -23.83 -1.63
N ILE A 458 13.80 -22.91 -2.50
CA ILE A 458 14.83 -21.92 -2.14
C ILE A 458 14.19 -20.62 -1.62
N TYR A 459 13.04 -20.23 -2.15
CA TYR A 459 12.37 -18.95 -1.88
C TYR A 459 10.87 -19.13 -1.58
N PRO A 460 10.49 -19.89 -0.54
CA PRO A 460 9.09 -20.19 -0.24
C PRO A 460 8.25 -18.93 -0.01
N SER A 461 8.82 -17.89 0.60
CA SER A 461 8.14 -16.61 0.84
C SER A 461 7.76 -15.84 -0.43
N ILE A 462 8.41 -16.10 -1.56
CA ILE A 462 8.06 -15.55 -2.86
C ILE A 462 7.12 -16.50 -3.61
N TYR A 463 7.40 -17.80 -3.53
CA TYR A 463 6.68 -18.81 -4.28
C TYR A 463 5.24 -19.02 -3.79
N GLU A 464 5.00 -19.07 -2.48
CA GLU A 464 3.67 -19.34 -1.91
C GLU A 464 2.62 -18.30 -2.35
N PRO A 465 2.88 -16.97 -2.25
CA PRO A 465 1.98 -15.94 -2.80
C PRO A 465 1.68 -16.09 -4.28
N VAL A 466 2.70 -16.41 -5.08
CA VAL A 466 2.59 -16.58 -6.54
C VAL A 466 1.68 -17.75 -6.86
N LEU A 467 1.89 -18.88 -6.17
CA LEU A 467 1.07 -20.07 -6.33
C LEU A 467 -0.38 -19.81 -5.94
N GLU A 468 -0.61 -19.18 -4.80
CA GLU A 468 -1.96 -18.82 -4.33
C GLU A 468 -2.68 -17.96 -5.39
N GLN A 469 -1.99 -16.96 -5.93
CA GLN A 469 -2.57 -16.07 -6.93
C GLN A 469 -2.81 -16.77 -8.27
N ALA A 470 -1.90 -17.65 -8.72
CA ALA A 470 -2.06 -18.43 -9.94
C ALA A 470 -3.29 -19.34 -9.88
N LEU A 471 -3.53 -19.95 -8.71
CA LEU A 471 -4.68 -20.81 -8.46
C LEU A 471 -6.00 -20.02 -8.40
N LYS A 472 -5.97 -18.78 -7.89
CA LYS A 472 -7.14 -17.89 -7.82
C LYS A 472 -7.55 -17.33 -9.18
N CYS A 473 -6.58 -16.92 -10.01
CA CYS A 473 -6.86 -16.15 -11.24
C CYS A 473 -7.18 -17.01 -12.48
N SER A 474 -7.16 -18.34 -12.41
CA SER A 474 -7.37 -19.20 -13.58
C SER A 474 -8.20 -20.44 -13.29
N ASP A 475 -8.75 -21.06 -14.34
CA ASP A 475 -9.19 -22.45 -14.29
C ASP A 475 -7.96 -23.32 -13.98
N SER A 476 -7.75 -23.52 -12.69
CA SER A 476 -6.52 -24.06 -12.12
C SER A 476 -6.40 -25.56 -12.34
N ARG A 477 -7.37 -26.22 -13.00
CA ARG A 477 -7.35 -27.67 -13.21
C ARG A 477 -6.07 -28.15 -13.90
N ARG A 478 -5.59 -27.42 -14.91
CA ARG A 478 -4.35 -27.76 -15.62
C ARG A 478 -3.11 -27.57 -14.75
N LEU A 479 -3.03 -26.43 -14.07
CA LEU A 479 -1.92 -26.10 -13.17
C LEU A 479 -1.84 -27.10 -12.01
N GLN A 480 -2.99 -27.46 -11.42
CA GLN A 480 -3.10 -28.45 -10.35
C GLN A 480 -2.62 -29.83 -10.78
N VAL A 481 -2.94 -30.27 -12.00
CA VAL A 481 -2.44 -31.56 -12.53
C VAL A 481 -0.92 -31.54 -12.65
N ILE A 482 -0.32 -30.44 -13.12
CA ILE A 482 1.13 -30.33 -13.24
C ILE A 482 1.80 -30.26 -11.86
N LEU A 483 1.21 -29.52 -10.92
CA LEU A 483 1.75 -29.38 -9.57
C LEU A 483 1.70 -30.68 -8.76
N GLY A 484 0.69 -31.51 -8.98
CA GLY A 484 0.56 -32.86 -8.39
C GLY A 484 1.15 -33.97 -9.26
N ALA A 485 1.92 -33.63 -10.31
CA ALA A 485 2.48 -34.62 -11.21
C ALA A 485 3.46 -35.57 -10.50
N ASP A 486 4.11 -35.12 -9.43
CA ASP A 486 4.96 -35.97 -8.59
C ASP A 486 4.15 -37.11 -7.94
N GLU A 487 3.03 -36.79 -7.29
CA GLU A 487 2.14 -37.79 -6.69
C GLU A 487 1.45 -38.67 -7.76
N LEU A 488 1.01 -38.06 -8.87
CA LEU A 488 0.33 -38.78 -9.96
C LEU A 488 1.28 -39.76 -10.67
N LEU A 489 2.54 -39.38 -10.88
CA LEU A 489 3.51 -40.21 -11.59
C LEU A 489 4.26 -41.18 -10.67
N GLU A 490 4.19 -41.03 -9.34
CA GLU A 490 4.91 -41.89 -8.38
C GLU A 490 4.74 -43.40 -8.65
N PRO A 491 3.52 -43.93 -8.90
CA PRO A 491 3.36 -45.36 -9.21
C PRO A 491 4.09 -45.78 -10.49
N ALA A 492 4.05 -44.94 -11.53
CA ALA A 492 4.73 -45.21 -12.80
C ALA A 492 6.26 -45.14 -12.65
N VAL A 493 6.75 -44.14 -11.91
CA VAL A 493 8.18 -43.98 -11.58
C VAL A 493 8.67 -45.17 -10.77
N ARG A 494 7.92 -45.62 -9.76
CA ARG A 494 8.26 -46.78 -8.93
C ARG A 494 8.45 -48.04 -9.76
N ILE A 495 7.57 -48.30 -10.72
CA ILE A 495 7.69 -49.43 -11.65
C ILE A 495 8.94 -49.28 -12.54
N LEU A 496 9.19 -48.09 -13.08
CA LEU A 496 10.24 -47.86 -14.09
C LEU A 496 11.66 -47.76 -13.51
N ARG A 497 11.83 -47.17 -12.31
CA ARG A 497 13.14 -46.98 -11.69
C ARG A 497 13.74 -48.27 -11.15
N GLN A 498 12.93 -49.11 -10.50
CA GLN A 498 13.40 -50.34 -9.86
C GLN A 498 12.40 -51.49 -10.06
N PRO A 499 12.24 -52.01 -11.29
CA PRO A 499 11.27 -53.06 -11.58
C PRO A 499 11.50 -54.35 -10.75
N THR A 500 12.75 -54.62 -10.38
CA THR A 500 13.17 -55.81 -9.64
C THR A 500 12.92 -55.73 -8.14
N ALA A 501 12.55 -54.56 -7.62
CA ALA A 501 12.23 -54.37 -6.21
C ALA A 501 10.78 -54.74 -5.87
N LEU A 502 9.94 -54.95 -6.90
CA LEU A 502 8.54 -55.35 -6.76
C LEU A 502 8.38 -56.80 -7.19
N THR A 503 7.60 -57.56 -6.44
CA THR A 503 7.11 -58.87 -6.88
C THR A 503 6.14 -58.72 -8.06
N ASP A 504 5.96 -59.78 -8.85
CA ASP A 504 5.02 -59.74 -9.99
C ASP A 504 3.56 -59.48 -9.53
N GLU A 505 3.18 -59.88 -8.30
CA GLU A 505 1.87 -59.56 -7.71
C GLU A 505 1.75 -58.07 -7.35
N GLU A 506 2.77 -57.50 -6.71
CA GLU A 506 2.82 -56.06 -6.38
C GLU A 506 2.85 -55.20 -7.63
N LEU A 507 3.52 -55.65 -8.70
CA LEU A 507 3.52 -54.97 -10.01
C LEU A 507 2.11 -54.84 -10.59
N ILE A 508 1.23 -55.82 -10.38
CA ILE A 508 -0.16 -55.77 -10.87
C ILE A 508 -0.96 -54.72 -10.08
N PHE A 509 -0.81 -54.67 -8.75
CA PHE A 509 -1.51 -53.69 -7.91
C PHE A 509 -1.01 -52.26 -8.13
N VAL A 510 0.31 -52.04 -8.11
CA VAL A 510 0.91 -50.72 -8.40
C VAL A 510 0.65 -50.32 -9.86
N GLY A 511 0.60 -51.30 -10.76
CA GLY A 511 0.26 -51.11 -12.17
C GLY A 511 -1.14 -50.53 -12.39
N LEU A 512 -2.13 -50.94 -11.59
CA LEU A 512 -3.49 -50.38 -11.66
C LEU A 512 -3.57 -48.92 -11.23
N GLU A 513 -2.66 -48.48 -10.37
CA GLU A 513 -2.54 -47.08 -9.99
C GLU A 513 -1.77 -46.29 -11.06
N ALA A 514 -0.71 -46.87 -11.61
CA ALA A 514 0.13 -46.26 -12.64
C ALA A 514 -0.54 -46.14 -14.01
N ILE A 515 -1.47 -47.04 -14.35
CA ILE A 515 -2.11 -47.03 -15.67
C ILE A 515 -2.93 -45.76 -15.93
N ASP A 516 -3.42 -45.15 -14.86
CA ASP A 516 -4.22 -43.93 -14.96
C ASP A 516 -3.38 -42.74 -15.45
N THR A 517 -2.05 -42.79 -15.35
CA THR A 517 -1.13 -41.75 -15.88
C THR A 517 -0.38 -42.16 -17.13
N LEU A 518 -0.63 -43.37 -17.67
CA LEU A 518 0.03 -43.89 -18.88
C LEU A 518 -0.14 -42.97 -20.10
N HIS A 519 -1.26 -42.25 -20.17
CA HIS A 519 -1.54 -41.29 -21.22
C HIS A 519 -0.58 -40.08 -21.21
N LEU A 520 0.00 -39.72 -20.06
CA LEU A 520 0.95 -38.60 -19.92
C LEU A 520 2.34 -38.96 -20.41
N HIS A 521 2.83 -40.14 -20.05
CA HIS A 521 4.24 -40.52 -20.25
C HIS A 521 4.45 -41.59 -21.34
N ARG A 522 3.37 -42.23 -21.83
CA ARG A 522 3.37 -43.19 -22.95
C ARG A 522 4.47 -44.26 -22.89
N SER A 523 4.75 -44.78 -21.69
CA SER A 523 5.90 -45.68 -21.48
C SER A 523 5.59 -47.12 -21.91
N VAL A 524 6.09 -47.51 -23.08
CA VAL A 524 6.02 -48.89 -23.57
C VAL A 524 6.76 -49.87 -22.64
N ALA A 525 7.83 -49.41 -21.99
CA ALA A 525 8.59 -50.23 -21.04
C ALA A 525 7.74 -50.64 -19.83
N MET A 526 6.94 -49.71 -19.30
CA MET A 526 6.02 -49.98 -18.20
C MET A 526 4.96 -51.01 -18.62
N VAL A 527 4.35 -50.81 -19.80
CA VAL A 527 3.34 -51.73 -20.34
C VAL A 527 3.89 -53.15 -20.47
N LYS A 528 5.10 -53.31 -20.99
CA LYS A 528 5.77 -54.62 -21.11
C LYS A 528 6.00 -55.29 -19.75
N LEU A 529 6.40 -54.53 -18.74
CA LEU A 529 6.58 -55.05 -17.38
C LEU A 529 5.26 -55.54 -16.79
N LEU A 530 4.19 -54.75 -16.95
CA LEU A 530 2.85 -55.08 -16.46
C LEU A 530 2.26 -56.32 -17.14
N VAL A 531 2.34 -56.41 -18.47
CA VAL A 531 1.86 -57.59 -19.22
C VAL A 531 2.65 -58.85 -18.84
N LYS A 532 3.97 -58.72 -18.67
CA LYS A 532 4.82 -59.84 -18.22
C LYS A 532 4.47 -60.29 -16.80
N ALA A 533 4.19 -59.36 -15.90
CA ALA A 533 3.77 -59.66 -14.53
C ALA A 533 2.43 -60.41 -14.52
N VAL A 534 1.43 -59.93 -15.29
CA VAL A 534 0.13 -60.63 -15.47
C VAL A 534 0.33 -62.06 -15.98
N GLY A 535 1.17 -62.26 -17.00
CA GLY A 535 1.45 -63.59 -17.55
C GLY A 535 2.09 -64.54 -16.54
N LYS A 536 2.98 -64.04 -15.68
CA LYS A 536 3.62 -64.86 -14.63
C LYS A 536 2.69 -65.15 -13.45
N CYS A 537 1.80 -64.23 -13.11
CA CYS A 537 0.87 -64.39 -11.99
C CYS A 537 -0.34 -65.27 -12.31
N GLN A 538 -0.51 -65.71 -13.56
CA GLN A 538 -1.63 -66.53 -14.01
C GLN A 538 -1.86 -67.77 -13.13
N ILE A 539 -0.78 -68.40 -12.65
CA ILE A 539 -0.83 -69.59 -11.79
C ILE A 539 -1.48 -69.32 -10.42
N TYR A 540 -1.55 -68.07 -9.97
CA TYR A 540 -2.09 -67.69 -8.66
C TYR A 540 -3.56 -67.21 -8.73
N PHE A 541 -4.14 -67.08 -9.92
CA PHE A 541 -5.47 -66.50 -10.10
C PHE A 541 -6.62 -67.37 -9.57
N GLU A 542 -6.47 -68.69 -9.55
CA GLU A 542 -7.49 -69.59 -8.99
C GLU A 542 -7.61 -69.46 -7.47
N GLY A 543 -6.49 -69.18 -6.79
CA GLY A 543 -6.42 -69.03 -5.33
C GLY A 543 -6.55 -67.59 -4.82
N ASN A 544 -6.37 -66.59 -5.68
CA ASN A 544 -6.38 -65.17 -5.31
C ASN A 544 -7.29 -64.36 -6.23
N LEU A 545 -8.58 -64.33 -5.89
CA LEU A 545 -9.62 -63.60 -6.65
C LEU A 545 -9.34 -62.10 -6.75
N LYS A 546 -8.71 -61.48 -5.74
CA LYS A 546 -8.37 -60.05 -5.77
C LYS A 546 -7.27 -59.76 -6.79
N LEU A 547 -6.25 -60.61 -6.85
CA LEU A 547 -5.17 -60.50 -7.83
C LEU A 547 -5.69 -60.73 -9.25
N ARG A 548 -6.58 -61.70 -9.43
CA ARG A 548 -7.24 -61.97 -10.71
C ARG A 548 -8.06 -60.77 -11.19
N ASP A 549 -8.94 -60.23 -10.35
CA ASP A 549 -9.76 -59.06 -10.68
C ASP A 549 -8.88 -57.84 -10.99
N ALA A 550 -7.78 -57.67 -10.24
CA ALA A 550 -6.82 -56.61 -10.51
C ALA A 550 -6.13 -56.76 -11.87
N ALA A 551 -5.66 -57.97 -12.21
CA ALA A 551 -5.04 -58.27 -13.49
C ALA A 551 -6.00 -58.11 -14.67
N GLU A 552 -7.25 -58.58 -14.53
CA GLU A 552 -8.29 -58.41 -15.56
C GLU A 552 -8.60 -56.93 -15.81
N LYS A 553 -8.78 -56.14 -14.75
CA LYS A 553 -8.98 -54.68 -14.86
C LYS A 553 -7.80 -53.98 -15.52
N LEU A 554 -6.58 -54.39 -15.21
CA LEU A 554 -5.36 -53.82 -15.77
C LEU A 554 -5.29 -54.07 -17.28
N VAL A 555 -5.50 -55.32 -17.71
CA VAL A 555 -5.50 -55.70 -19.13
C VAL A 555 -6.61 -54.98 -19.89
N LEU A 556 -7.83 -54.91 -19.32
CA LEU A 556 -8.95 -54.20 -19.96
C LEU A 556 -8.65 -52.71 -20.16
N ARG A 557 -8.01 -52.05 -19.18
CA ARG A 557 -7.60 -50.64 -19.30
C ARG A 557 -6.47 -50.42 -20.30
N LEU A 558 -5.53 -51.36 -20.44
CA LEU A 558 -4.48 -51.29 -21.47
C LEU A 558 -5.08 -51.41 -22.87
N LEU A 559 -6.03 -52.34 -23.05
CA LEU A 559 -6.72 -52.56 -24.33
C LEU A 559 -7.65 -51.41 -24.72
N SER A 560 -8.26 -50.74 -23.74
CA SER A 560 -9.13 -49.59 -23.97
C SER A 560 -8.40 -48.26 -24.12
N HIS A 561 -7.07 -48.24 -23.94
CA HIS A 561 -6.26 -47.03 -24.05
C HIS A 561 -6.31 -46.44 -25.46
N SER A 562 -6.38 -45.12 -25.64
CA SER A 562 -6.58 -44.50 -26.96
C SER A 562 -5.36 -44.57 -27.89
N ASP A 563 -4.16 -44.74 -27.33
CA ASP A 563 -2.89 -44.80 -28.08
C ASP A 563 -2.63 -46.19 -28.70
N GLU A 564 -2.58 -46.25 -30.04
CA GLU A 564 -2.34 -47.48 -30.80
C GLU A 564 -0.95 -48.11 -30.57
N GLN A 565 0.05 -47.33 -30.18
CA GLN A 565 1.38 -47.89 -29.82
C GLN A 565 1.38 -48.55 -28.44
N VAL A 566 0.46 -48.16 -27.55
CA VAL A 566 0.27 -48.78 -26.24
C VAL A 566 -0.56 -50.06 -26.34
N LYS A 567 -1.49 -50.11 -27.32
CA LYS A 567 -2.30 -51.31 -27.60
C LYS A 567 -1.53 -52.44 -28.28
N ARG A 568 -0.57 -52.09 -29.14
CA ARG A 568 0.26 -53.04 -29.91
C ARG A 568 1.45 -53.52 -29.09
#